data_AF-A0AA37LYK5-F1
#
_entry.id   AF-A0AA37LYK5-F1
#
_cell.length_a   1.000
_cell.length_b   1.000
_cell.length_c   1.000
_cell.angle_alpha   90.00
_cell.angle_beta   90.00
_cell.angle_gamma   90.00
#
_symmetry.space_group_name_H-M   'P 1'
#
loop_
_entity.id
_entity.type
_entity.pdbx_description
1 polymer ?
#
loop_
_entity_poly.entity_id
_entity_poly.type
_entity_poly.pdbx_seq_one_letter_code
_entity_poly.pdbx_strand_id
1 'polypeptide(L)'
;MSQPLKSTGPTSGRRPRKSPTGPRCNVKYTTQQIDFIDYFRVDRQFSWKKVEDEYAAIFPEDAANGYKRGPQGLQGVYYRKNKQIPATDKNDVLLFDDNNNVKTLRREVRKQWRMHKPIGLLQMHPERAINYAWVTEEHKRQPRTTSSA
;
A
#
# COMPACT_ATOMS: atom_id res chain seq x y z
N MET A 1 43.16 -51.34 15.79
CA MET A 1 41.94 -51.12 14.98
C MET A 1 41.88 -49.65 14.63
N SER A 2 42.32 -49.27 13.43
CA SER A 2 42.36 -47.86 12.98
C SER A 2 41.24 -47.63 11.98
N GLN A 3 40.33 -46.69 12.26
CA GLN A 3 39.30 -46.28 11.31
C GLN A 3 39.77 -45.09 10.45
N PRO A 4 39.41 -45.01 9.16
CA PRO A 4 39.83 -43.93 8.28
C PRO A 4 38.90 -42.71 8.35
N LEU A 5 39.49 -41.52 8.27
CA LEU A 5 38.81 -40.23 8.20
C LEU A 5 38.12 -40.05 6.83
N LYS A 6 36.81 -39.80 6.83
CA LYS A 6 36.04 -39.48 5.61
C LYS A 6 36.30 -38.03 5.19
N SER A 7 36.95 -37.87 4.05
CA SER A 7 37.12 -36.60 3.34
C SER A 7 35.77 -36.11 2.78
N THR A 8 35.34 -34.92 3.18
CA THR A 8 34.17 -34.22 2.65
C THR A 8 34.57 -33.42 1.41
N GLY A 9 34.10 -33.82 0.23
CA GLY A 9 34.31 -33.11 -1.03
C GLY A 9 33.67 -31.70 -1.06
N PRO A 10 34.03 -30.87 -2.05
CA PRO A 10 33.65 -29.46 -2.07
C PRO A 10 32.15 -29.29 -2.35
N THR A 11 31.47 -28.53 -1.50
CA THR A 11 30.08 -28.15 -1.66
C THR A 11 29.90 -27.27 -2.89
N SER A 12 29.21 -27.81 -3.90
CA SER A 12 28.66 -27.08 -5.05
C SER A 12 27.97 -25.79 -4.60
N GLY A 13 28.54 -24.64 -4.97
CA GLY A 13 28.00 -23.33 -4.69
C GLY A 13 26.65 -23.15 -5.38
N ARG A 14 25.58 -23.04 -4.59
CA ARG A 14 24.23 -22.77 -5.11
C ARG A 14 24.22 -21.41 -5.81
N ARG A 15 24.08 -21.42 -7.14
CA ARG A 15 23.80 -20.21 -7.92
C ARG A 15 22.55 -19.51 -7.39
N PRO A 16 22.53 -18.17 -7.27
CA PRO A 16 21.33 -17.44 -6.88
C PRO A 16 20.18 -17.77 -7.85
N ARG A 17 19.05 -18.22 -7.31
CA ARG A 17 17.84 -18.50 -8.10
C ARG A 17 17.38 -17.16 -8.69
N LYS A 18 17.51 -16.97 -10.01
CA LYS A 18 16.94 -15.81 -10.72
C LYS A 18 15.46 -15.72 -10.37
N SER A 19 15.04 -14.63 -9.73
CA SER A 19 13.63 -14.41 -9.40
C SER A 19 12.82 -14.37 -10.70
N PRO A 20 11.69 -15.10 -10.80
CA PRO A 20 10.87 -15.14 -12.03
C PRO A 20 10.33 -13.77 -12.46
N THR A 21 10.41 -12.76 -11.60
CA THR A 21 9.69 -11.49 -11.69
C THR A 21 10.56 -10.31 -12.14
N GLY A 22 11.78 -10.55 -12.65
CA GLY A 22 12.69 -9.46 -13.05
C GLY A 22 13.22 -8.63 -11.86
N PRO A 23 13.94 -7.52 -12.13
CA PRO A 23 14.47 -6.65 -11.09
C PRO A 23 13.33 -6.05 -10.26
N ARG A 24 13.43 -6.12 -8.93
CA ARG A 24 12.44 -5.48 -8.05
C ARG A 24 12.61 -3.96 -8.12
N CYS A 25 11.54 -3.24 -8.44
CA CYS A 25 11.52 -1.78 -8.33
C CYS A 25 11.42 -1.40 -6.84
N ASN A 26 12.53 -0.98 -6.23
CA ASN A 26 12.59 -0.51 -4.84
C ASN A 26 12.48 1.02 -4.73
N VAL A 27 12.06 1.69 -5.80
CA VAL A 27 11.84 3.13 -5.80
C VAL A 27 10.65 3.43 -4.90
N LYS A 28 10.84 4.30 -3.92
CA LYS A 28 9.77 4.74 -3.01
C LYS A 28 8.70 5.45 -3.82
N TYR A 29 7.44 5.24 -3.44
CA TYR A 29 6.33 5.98 -4.01
C TYR A 29 6.31 7.39 -3.40
N THR A 30 5.99 8.38 -4.21
CA THR A 30 5.75 9.74 -3.72
C THR A 30 4.43 9.81 -2.97
N THR A 31 4.24 10.86 -2.17
CA THR A 31 2.96 11.12 -1.48
C THR A 31 1.79 11.14 -2.46
N GLN A 32 1.95 11.82 -3.59
CA GLN A 32 0.91 11.91 -4.62
C GLN A 32 0.57 10.55 -5.24
N GLN A 33 1.57 9.69 -5.47
CA GLN A 33 1.35 8.34 -5.98
C GLN A 33 0.62 7.45 -4.96
N ILE A 34 0.88 7.64 -3.67
CA ILE A 34 0.16 6.93 -2.59
C ILE A 34 -1.28 7.42 -2.52
N ASP A 35 -1.48 8.74 -2.52
CA ASP A 35 -2.80 9.39 -2.51
C ASP A 35 -3.64 8.95 -3.72
N PHE A 36 -3.00 8.79 -4.89
CA PHE A 36 -3.63 8.23 -6.08
C PHE A 36 -4.17 6.82 -5.85
N ILE A 37 -3.34 5.93 -5.26
CA ILE A 37 -3.74 4.55 -5.00
C ILE A 37 -4.95 4.52 -4.06
N ASP A 38 -4.96 5.35 -3.01
CA ASP A 38 -6.06 5.41 -2.05
C ASP A 38 -7.34 5.94 -2.71
N TYR A 39 -7.26 7.02 -3.48
CA TYR A 39 -8.41 7.59 -4.18
C TYR A 39 -9.02 6.62 -5.18
N PHE A 40 -8.20 6.04 -6.06
CA PHE A 40 -8.72 5.15 -7.10
C PHE A 40 -9.18 3.80 -6.55
N ARG A 41 -8.52 3.28 -5.51
CA ARG A 41 -8.90 1.99 -4.92
C ARG A 41 -10.11 2.10 -3.99
N VAL A 42 -10.18 3.16 -3.18
CA VAL A 42 -11.16 3.29 -2.10
C VAL A 42 -12.32 4.18 -2.51
N ASP A 43 -12.05 5.44 -2.88
CA ASP A 43 -13.11 6.42 -3.18
C ASP A 43 -13.80 6.11 -4.51
N ARG A 44 -13.03 5.76 -5.54
CA ARG A 44 -13.54 5.33 -6.86
C ARG A 44 -13.94 3.85 -6.91
N GLN A 45 -13.57 3.05 -5.91
CA GLN A 45 -13.79 1.60 -5.83
C GLN A 45 -13.30 0.78 -7.04
N PHE A 46 -12.24 1.22 -7.71
CA PHE A 46 -11.75 0.52 -8.91
C PHE A 46 -11.09 -0.82 -8.59
N SER A 47 -11.12 -1.72 -9.58
CA SER A 47 -10.36 -2.96 -9.56
C SER A 47 -8.87 -2.67 -9.73
N TRP A 48 -8.00 -3.52 -9.18
CA TRP A 48 -6.54 -3.31 -9.26
C TRP A 48 -6.00 -3.18 -10.69
N LYS A 49 -6.60 -3.89 -11.64
CA LYS A 49 -6.25 -3.78 -13.06
C LYS A 49 -6.55 -2.37 -13.59
N LYS A 50 -7.73 -1.84 -13.29
CA LYS A 50 -8.10 -0.47 -13.68
C LYS A 50 -7.24 0.58 -12.98
N VAL A 51 -6.89 0.37 -11.71
CA VAL A 51 -5.97 1.26 -10.98
C VAL A 51 -4.58 1.27 -11.65
N GLU A 52 -4.08 0.12 -12.11
CA GLU A 52 -2.82 0.04 -12.87
C GLU A 52 -2.89 0.82 -14.18
N ASP A 53 -3.95 0.63 -14.97
CA ASP A 53 -4.13 1.31 -16.26
C ASP A 53 -4.16 2.84 -16.07
N GLU A 54 -4.92 3.33 -15.09
CA GLU A 54 -5.01 4.76 -14.77
C GLU A 54 -3.69 5.29 -14.18
N TYR A 55 -2.97 4.49 -13.38
CA TYR A 55 -1.67 4.88 -12.84
C TYR A 55 -0.65 5.12 -13.96
N ALA A 56 -0.61 4.21 -14.94
CA ALA A 56 0.30 4.33 -16.08
C ALA A 56 -0.01 5.56 -16.95
N ALA A 57 -1.30 5.95 -17.03
CA ALA A 57 -1.72 7.15 -17.75
C ALA A 57 -1.33 8.45 -17.02
N ILE A 58 -1.38 8.46 -15.68
CA ILE A 58 -1.17 9.66 -14.86
C ILE A 58 0.29 9.86 -14.47
N PHE A 59 1.06 8.79 -14.30
CA PHE A 59 2.49 8.82 -13.97
C PHE A 59 3.32 8.11 -15.06
N PRO A 60 3.29 8.58 -16.32
CA PRO A 60 4.04 7.96 -17.41
C PRO A 60 5.55 8.01 -17.17
N GLU A 61 6.04 8.95 -16.36
CA GLU A 61 7.44 9.04 -15.96
C GLU A 61 7.94 7.81 -15.20
N ASP A 62 7.08 7.15 -14.41
CA ASP A 62 7.47 5.90 -13.74
C ASP A 62 7.77 4.82 -14.79
N ALA A 63 6.93 4.70 -15.82
CA ALA A 63 7.15 3.78 -16.92
C ALA A 63 8.39 4.17 -17.76
N ALA A 64 8.57 5.47 -18.04
CA ALA A 64 9.72 5.99 -18.79
C ALA A 64 11.06 5.73 -18.08
N ASN A 65 11.07 5.80 -16.75
CA ASN A 65 12.23 5.46 -15.92
C ASN A 65 12.41 3.94 -15.71
N GLY A 66 11.58 3.10 -16.34
CA GLY A 66 11.63 1.65 -16.23
C GLY A 66 11.06 1.10 -14.91
N TYR A 67 10.34 1.92 -14.14
CA TYR A 67 9.68 1.51 -12.90
C TYR A 67 8.39 0.76 -13.21
N LYS A 68 8.48 -0.57 -13.17
CA LYS A 68 7.31 -1.44 -13.35
C LYS A 68 6.41 -1.42 -12.11
N ARG A 69 5.44 -0.52 -12.09
CA ARG A 69 4.41 -0.40 -11.03
C ARG A 69 3.17 -1.26 -11.33
N GLY A 70 3.38 -2.58 -11.41
CA GLY A 70 2.27 -3.52 -11.63
C GLY A 70 1.35 -3.67 -10.41
N PRO A 71 0.28 -4.48 -10.51
CA PRO A 71 -0.74 -4.60 -9.47
C PRO A 71 -0.19 -5.02 -8.12
N GLN A 72 0.84 -5.88 -8.10
CA GLN A 72 1.47 -6.33 -6.87
C GLN A 72 2.23 -5.19 -6.16
N GLY A 73 2.79 -4.25 -6.93
CA GLY A 73 3.46 -3.06 -6.42
C GLY A 73 2.47 -2.14 -5.71
N LEU A 74 1.38 -1.79 -6.40
CA LEU A 74 0.32 -0.92 -5.91
C LEU A 74 -0.40 -1.53 -4.68
N GLN A 75 -0.75 -2.83 -4.78
CA GLN A 75 -1.28 -3.60 -3.64
C GLN A 75 -0.33 -3.57 -2.44
N GLY A 76 0.97 -3.76 -2.69
CA GLY A 76 1.98 -3.74 -1.64
C GLY A 76 2.01 -2.40 -0.89
N VAL A 77 1.86 -1.28 -1.59
CA VAL A 77 1.77 0.06 -0.97
C VAL A 77 0.52 0.17 -0.12
N TYR A 78 -0.65 -0.10 -0.73
CA TYR A 78 -1.95 -0.04 -0.08
C TYR A 78 -2.00 -0.90 1.20
N TYR A 79 -1.55 -2.15 1.15
CA TYR A 79 -1.56 -3.04 2.31
C TYR A 79 -0.50 -2.69 3.36
N ARG A 80 0.65 -2.13 2.97
CA ARG A 80 1.64 -1.63 3.95
C ARG A 80 1.10 -0.44 4.73
N LYS A 81 0.36 0.45 4.06
CA LYS A 81 -0.33 1.57 4.70
C LYS A 81 -1.51 1.11 5.58
N ASN A 82 -2.29 0.13 5.13
CA ASN A 82 -3.39 -0.42 5.94
C ASN A 82 -2.92 -1.10 7.24
N LYS A 83 -1.66 -1.57 7.31
CA LYS A 83 -1.05 -2.06 8.56
C LYS A 83 -0.73 -0.96 9.57
N GLN A 84 -0.82 0.31 9.17
CA GLN A 84 -0.59 1.48 10.01
C GLN A 84 -1.91 2.17 10.41
N ILE A 85 -3.07 1.57 10.13
CA ILE A 85 -4.36 2.15 10.51
C ILE A 85 -4.44 2.24 12.05
N PRO A 86 -4.64 3.45 12.61
CA PRO A 86 -4.93 3.65 14.02
C PRO A 86 -6.11 2.81 14.48
N ALA A 87 -5.99 2.23 15.67
CA ALA A 87 -7.09 1.59 16.35
C ALA A 87 -8.14 2.65 16.71
N THR A 88 -9.39 2.49 16.28
CA THR A 88 -10.53 3.29 16.74
C THR A 88 -11.45 2.47 17.64
N ASP A 89 -12.08 3.13 18.61
CA ASP A 89 -13.17 2.56 19.42
C ASP A 89 -14.49 2.50 18.60
N LYS A 90 -15.54 1.89 19.15
CA LYS A 90 -16.91 1.84 18.60
C LYS A 90 -17.49 3.22 18.23
N ASN A 91 -16.97 4.30 18.81
CA ASN A 91 -17.33 5.70 18.51
C ASN A 91 -16.38 6.38 17.51
N ASP A 92 -15.55 5.63 16.79
CA ASP A 92 -14.53 6.15 15.85
C ASP A 92 -13.49 7.09 16.49
N VAL A 93 -13.30 7.02 17.82
CA VAL A 93 -12.27 7.76 18.55
C VAL A 93 -10.96 6.99 18.56
N LEU A 94 -9.86 7.68 18.26
CA LEU A 94 -8.51 7.09 18.26
C LEU A 94 -8.15 6.53 19.64
N LEU A 95 -7.70 5.27 19.67
CA LEU A 95 -7.17 4.66 20.87
C LEU A 95 -5.69 4.99 21.02
N PHE A 96 -5.32 5.54 22.17
CA PHE A 96 -3.94 5.81 22.53
C PHE A 96 -3.41 4.72 23.48
N ASP A 97 -2.10 4.51 23.48
CA ASP A 97 -1.41 3.70 24.49
C ASP A 97 -1.09 4.53 25.73
N ASP A 98 -0.58 3.86 26.76
CA ASP A 98 -0.28 4.49 28.06
C ASP A 98 0.85 5.53 27.95
N ASN A 99 1.57 5.55 26.81
CA ASN A 99 2.60 6.51 26.46
C ASN A 99 2.07 7.63 25.53
N ASN A 100 0.74 7.76 25.40
CA ASN A 100 0.05 8.73 24.56
C ASN A 100 0.37 8.62 23.06
N ASN A 101 0.83 7.46 22.59
CA ASN A 101 0.99 7.18 21.17
C ASN A 101 -0.27 6.52 20.61
N VAL A 102 -0.60 6.84 19.36
CA VAL A 102 -1.74 6.22 18.67
C VAL A 102 -1.50 4.71 18.55
N LYS A 103 -2.36 3.90 19.16
CA LYS A 103 -2.28 2.43 19.05
C LYS A 103 -2.53 2.05 17.61
N THR A 104 -1.57 1.37 17.00
CA THR A 104 -1.72 0.79 15.66
C THR A 104 -2.12 -0.68 15.81
N LEU A 105 -3.27 -1.08 15.27
CA LEU A 105 -3.66 -2.49 15.31
C LEU A 105 -2.79 -3.29 14.34
N ARG A 106 -1.77 -3.97 14.86
CA ARG A 106 -1.02 -4.99 14.12
C ARG A 106 -1.83 -6.29 14.05
N ARG A 107 -3.06 -6.24 13.52
CA ARG A 107 -3.95 -7.41 13.39
C ARG A 107 -3.87 -8.02 11.98
N GLU A 108 -4.12 -9.31 11.89
CA GLU A 108 -4.07 -10.07 10.65
C GLU A 108 -4.94 -9.43 9.55
N VAL A 109 -4.29 -9.00 8.47
CA VAL A 109 -4.87 -8.35 7.28
C VAL A 109 -6.11 -9.09 6.74
N ARG A 110 -6.21 -10.41 6.97
CA ARG A 110 -7.32 -11.27 6.51
C ARG A 110 -8.66 -11.02 7.23
N LYS A 111 -8.65 -10.43 8.43
CA LYS A 111 -9.87 -10.12 9.21
C LYS A 111 -10.21 -8.62 9.27
N GLN A 112 -9.29 -7.76 8.83
CA GLN A 112 -9.42 -6.29 8.93
C GLN A 112 -10.52 -5.71 8.03
N TRP A 113 -10.75 -6.29 6.85
CA TRP A 113 -11.76 -5.84 5.88
C TRP A 113 -13.21 -5.99 6.38
N ARG A 114 -13.44 -6.78 7.43
CA ARG A 114 -14.78 -6.99 8.01
C ARG A 114 -15.18 -5.95 9.05
N MET A 115 -14.24 -5.13 9.55
CA MET A 115 -14.46 -4.31 10.74
C MET A 115 -14.27 -2.81 10.51
N HIS A 116 -13.46 -2.37 9.53
CA HIS A 116 -13.31 -0.96 9.21
C HIS A 116 -13.42 -0.75 7.70
N LYS A 117 -14.22 0.25 7.29
CA LYS A 117 -14.22 0.71 5.89
C LYS A 117 -12.84 1.28 5.59
N PRO A 118 -12.22 0.92 4.45
CA PRO A 118 -10.97 1.55 4.05
C PRO A 118 -11.19 3.06 3.93
N ILE A 119 -10.28 3.84 4.48
CA ILE A 119 -10.33 5.30 4.45
C ILE A 119 -9.58 5.76 3.20
N GLY A 120 -10.29 6.44 2.30
CA GLY A 120 -9.74 6.93 1.04
C GLY A 120 -9.03 8.27 1.17
N LEU A 121 -8.60 8.81 0.02
CA LEU A 121 -7.92 10.09 -0.04
C LEU A 121 -8.83 11.23 0.43
N LEU A 122 -10.10 11.20 0.03
CA LEU A 122 -11.04 12.28 0.33
C LEU A 122 -11.27 12.45 1.83
N GLN A 123 -11.15 11.36 2.60
CA GLN A 123 -11.31 11.39 4.05
C GLN A 123 -9.97 11.64 4.77
N MET A 124 -8.84 11.12 4.27
CA MET A 124 -7.54 11.32 4.92
C MET A 124 -6.92 12.70 4.65
N HIS A 125 -6.95 13.16 3.39
CA HIS A 125 -6.26 14.36 2.94
C HIS A 125 -7.11 15.15 1.93
N PRO A 126 -8.30 15.66 2.31
CA PRO A 126 -9.14 16.47 1.42
C PRO A 126 -8.41 17.71 0.91
N GLU A 127 -7.51 18.30 1.70
CA GLU A 127 -6.68 19.44 1.31
C GLU A 127 -5.75 19.14 0.14
N ARG A 128 -5.31 17.88 0.01
CA ARG A 128 -4.49 17.44 -1.12
C ARG A 128 -5.36 17.10 -2.32
N ALA A 129 -6.51 16.46 -2.09
CA ALA A 129 -7.43 16.04 -3.14
C ALA A 129 -7.86 17.19 -4.07
N ILE A 130 -8.12 18.37 -3.50
CA ILE A 130 -8.52 19.57 -4.26
C ILE A 130 -7.44 19.99 -5.28
N ASN A 131 -6.17 19.77 -4.95
CA ASN A 131 -5.03 20.18 -5.77
C ASN A 131 -4.66 19.17 -6.86
N TYR A 132 -5.25 17.97 -6.85
CA TYR A 132 -4.91 16.94 -7.81
C TYR A 132 -5.79 17.00 -9.07
N ALA A 133 -5.16 17.04 -10.24
CA ALA A 133 -5.85 17.10 -11.53
C ALA A 133 -6.69 15.85 -11.84
N TRP A 134 -6.30 14.69 -11.30
CA TRP A 134 -6.97 13.40 -11.50
C TRP A 134 -8.13 13.12 -10.52
N VAL A 135 -8.36 14.01 -9.55
CA VAL A 135 -9.56 13.96 -8.72
C VAL A 135 -10.71 14.60 -9.49
N THR A 136 -11.88 13.97 -9.49
CA THR A 136 -13.04 14.47 -10.22
C THR A 136 -13.57 15.74 -9.57
N GLU A 137 -14.06 16.68 -10.37
CA GLU A 137 -14.63 17.93 -9.85
C GLU A 137 -15.79 17.69 -8.86
N GLU A 138 -16.54 16.61 -9.05
CA GLU A 138 -17.56 16.17 -8.09
C GLU A 138 -16.98 15.87 -6.70
N HIS A 139 -15.87 15.10 -6.64
CA HIS A 139 -15.21 14.77 -5.38
C HIS A 139 -14.40 15.94 -4.79
N LYS A 140 -13.99 16.92 -5.61
CA LYS A 140 -13.43 18.18 -5.10
C LYS A 140 -14.49 19.08 -4.49
N ARG A 141 -15.71 19.05 -5.03
CA ARG A 141 -16.85 19.87 -4.59
C ARG A 141 -17.59 19.27 -3.40
N GLN A 142 -17.42 17.98 -3.10
CA GLN A 142 -18.02 17.38 -1.92
C GLN A 142 -17.53 18.13 -0.68
N PRO A 143 -18.40 18.90 0.00
CA PRO A 143 -18.05 19.51 1.26
C PRO A 143 -17.88 18.38 2.28
N ARG A 144 -17.05 18.64 3.31
CA ARG A 144 -16.88 17.80 4.51
C ARG A 144 -18.23 17.50 5.17
N THR A 145 -19.01 16.58 4.64
CA THR A 145 -20.10 15.96 5.38
C THR A 145 -19.48 14.84 6.18
N THR A 146 -18.85 15.23 7.29
CA THR A 146 -18.75 14.36 8.46
C THR A 146 -20.16 13.89 8.77
N SER A 147 -20.47 12.65 8.40
CA SER A 147 -21.69 12.00 8.85
C SER A 147 -21.53 11.80 10.36
N SER A 148 -22.12 12.71 11.13
CA SER A 148 -22.55 12.44 12.49
C SER A 148 -23.55 11.29 12.45
N ALA A 149 -23.24 10.21 13.16
CA ALA A 149 -24.22 9.28 13.74
C ALA A 149 -23.52 8.48 14.84
#